data_AF-A0A4R9M2I0-F1
#
_entry.id   AF-A0A4R9M2I0-F1
#
_cell.length_a   1.000
_cell.length_b   1.000
_cell.length_c   1.000
_cell.angle_alpha   90.00
_cell.angle_beta   90.00
_cell.angle_gamma   90.00
#
_symmetry.space_group_name_H-M   'P 1'
#
loop_
_entity.id
_entity.type
_entity.pdbx_description
1 polymer ?
#
loop_
_entity_poly.entity_id
_entity_poly.type
_entity_poly.pdbx_seq_one_letter_code
_entity_poly.pdbx_strand_id
1 'polypeptide(L)'
;MNENSLPWDFNEKFPELVGTTSEPKLKLSYQTITDQLQEINQFPTLLKHGVQAALIQAILTLMERGINPIETEILPEYKELLKEIESAYHKLNPTKESNWIEECMSFGDKNAYHWEWKHYGSKDLF
;
A
#
# COMPACT_ATOMS: atom_id res chain seq x y z
N MET A 1 4.91 23.80 1.29
CA MET A 1 4.99 22.38 1.73
C MET A 1 4.62 21.55 0.52
N ASN A 2 5.43 20.57 0.13
CA ASN A 2 5.12 19.73 -1.03
C ASN A 2 3.90 18.85 -0.68
N GLU A 3 2.78 19.02 -1.37
CA GLU A 3 1.53 18.25 -1.19
C GLU A 3 1.66 16.75 -1.56
N ASN A 4 2.87 16.32 -1.87
CA ASN A 4 3.24 14.96 -2.26
C ASN A 4 4.14 14.25 -1.24
N SER A 5 4.50 14.88 -0.13
CA SER A 5 5.21 14.18 0.94
C SER A 5 4.23 13.35 1.76
N LEU A 6 4.59 12.08 2.01
CA LEU A 6 3.95 11.25 3.04
C LEU A 6 3.87 12.03 4.37
N PRO A 7 2.84 11.84 5.21
CA PRO A 7 2.74 12.57 6.48
C PRO A 7 3.71 12.05 7.53
N TRP A 8 4.42 10.98 7.20
CA TRP A 8 5.44 10.33 7.99
C TRP A 8 6.68 10.21 7.12
N ASP A 9 7.85 10.28 7.75
CA ASP A 9 9.11 10.10 7.04
C ASP A 9 9.25 8.63 6.64
N PHE A 10 9.40 8.36 5.34
CA PHE A 10 9.61 7.01 4.83
C PHE A 10 10.81 6.34 5.49
N ASN A 11 11.89 7.09 5.71
CA ASN A 11 13.11 6.60 6.34
C ASN A 11 12.91 6.32 7.83
N GLU A 12 11.98 7.01 8.49
CA GLU A 12 11.65 6.78 9.89
C GLU A 12 10.74 5.55 10.07
N LYS A 13 9.78 5.36 9.17
CA LYS A 13 8.83 4.24 9.24
C LYS A 13 9.39 2.93 8.67
N PHE A 14 10.33 3.01 7.73
CA PHE A 14 10.99 1.84 7.13
C PHE A 14 12.52 2.00 7.12
N PRO A 15 13.15 2.17 8.29
CA PRO A 15 14.59 2.40 8.40
C PRO A 15 15.41 1.24 7.83
N GLU A 16 14.90 0.02 7.88
CA GLU A 16 15.51 -1.20 7.36
C GLU A 16 15.61 -1.22 5.83
N LEU A 17 14.83 -0.40 5.13
CA LEU A 17 14.83 -0.36 3.66
C LEU A 17 15.78 0.69 3.12
N VAL A 18 16.13 1.70 3.90
CA VAL A 18 16.96 2.84 3.47
C VAL A 18 18.35 2.35 3.07
N GLY A 19 18.74 2.59 1.82
CA GLY A 19 20.04 2.19 1.29
C GLY A 19 20.16 0.71 0.94
N THR A 20 19.07 -0.05 0.99
CA THR A 20 19.05 -1.46 0.54
C THR A 20 18.83 -1.57 -0.96
N THR A 21 19.17 -2.73 -1.52
CA THR A 21 18.88 -3.06 -2.93
C THR A 21 17.38 -3.18 -3.23
N SER A 22 16.54 -3.25 -2.20
CA SER A 22 15.08 -3.34 -2.31
C SER A 22 14.42 -1.96 -2.45
N GLU A 23 15.04 -0.89 -1.98
CA GLU A 23 14.48 0.47 -2.02
C GLU A 23 14.15 0.96 -3.46
N PRO A 24 15.02 0.80 -4.47
CA PRO A 24 14.69 1.20 -5.84
C PRO A 24 13.53 0.39 -6.42
N LYS A 25 13.45 -0.90 -6.10
CA LYS A 25 12.38 -1.80 -6.58
C LYS A 25 11.03 -1.42 -5.96
N LEU A 26 11.02 -1.10 -4.67
CA LEU A 26 9.84 -0.59 -3.98
C LEU A 26 9.35 0.71 -4.63
N LYS A 27 10.23 1.70 -4.79
CA LYS A 27 9.89 3.00 -5.40
C LYS A 27 9.31 2.83 -6.81
N LEU A 28 9.93 1.97 -7.62
CA LEU A 28 9.45 1.68 -8.97
C LEU A 28 8.08 1.00 -8.97
N SER A 29 7.89 -0.01 -8.10
CA SER A 29 6.62 -0.73 -7.97
C SER A 29 5.51 0.22 -7.53
N TYR A 30 5.78 1.01 -6.50
CA TYR A 30 4.86 2.01 -5.99
C TYR A 30 4.48 3.03 -7.06
N GLN A 31 5.46 3.61 -7.77
CA GLN A 31 5.19 4.54 -8.87
C GLN A 31 4.28 3.91 -9.93
N THR A 32 4.64 2.69 -10.37
CA THR A 32 3.88 1.94 -11.39
C THR A 32 2.43 1.69 -10.97
N ILE A 33 2.21 1.36 -9.69
CA ILE A 33 0.87 1.15 -9.14
C ILE A 33 0.12 2.48 -9.06
N THR A 34 0.73 3.54 -8.54
CA THR A 34 0.08 4.86 -8.42
C THR A 34 -0.25 5.50 -9.76
N ASP A 35 0.56 5.28 -10.80
CA ASP A 35 0.28 5.77 -12.17
C ASP A 35 -0.99 5.14 -12.75
N GLN A 36 -1.30 3.91 -12.35
CA GLN A 36 -2.53 3.21 -12.73
C GLN A 36 -3.73 3.61 -11.84
N LEU A 37 -3.48 4.18 -10.67
CA LEU A 37 -4.47 4.62 -9.69
C LEU A 37 -4.55 6.15 -9.65
N GLN A 38 -4.81 6.77 -10.81
CA GLN A 38 -4.83 8.22 -10.99
C GLN A 38 -5.74 8.98 -9.99
N GLU A 39 -6.73 8.27 -9.44
CA GLU A 39 -7.73 8.76 -8.48
C GLU A 39 -7.11 9.22 -7.14
N ILE A 40 -5.96 8.66 -6.74
CA ILE A 40 -5.30 8.96 -5.45
C ILE A 40 -4.95 10.45 -5.30
N ASN A 41 -4.64 11.12 -6.41
CA ASN A 41 -4.25 12.53 -6.39
C ASN A 41 -5.40 13.49 -6.04
N GLN A 42 -6.65 13.03 -6.12
CA GLN A 42 -7.83 13.84 -5.83
C GLN A 42 -8.29 13.69 -4.38
N PHE A 43 -7.73 12.74 -3.63
CA PHE A 43 -8.16 12.47 -2.26
C PHE A 43 -7.76 13.56 -1.27
N PRO A 44 -8.60 13.79 -0.24
CA PRO A 44 -8.20 14.57 0.93
C PRO A 44 -6.88 14.07 1.50
N THR A 45 -6.05 14.98 2.01
CA THR A 45 -4.69 14.68 2.46
C THR A 45 -4.59 13.45 3.38
N LEU A 46 -5.47 13.32 4.38
CA LEU A 46 -5.42 12.20 5.31
C LEU A 46 -5.80 10.86 4.65
N LEU A 47 -6.76 10.86 3.73
CA LEU A 47 -7.12 9.68 2.94
C LEU A 47 -5.98 9.30 1.99
N LYS A 48 -5.47 10.26 1.22
CA LYS A 48 -4.30 10.08 0.34
C LYS A 48 -3.17 9.40 1.10
N HIS A 49 -2.83 9.90 2.27
CA HIS A 49 -1.76 9.34 3.08
C HIS A 49 -2.04 7.93 3.62
N GLY A 50 -3.28 7.65 4.05
CA GLY A 50 -3.68 6.30 4.48
C GLY A 50 -3.53 5.30 3.33
N VAL A 51 -4.02 5.65 2.15
CA VAL A 51 -3.87 4.86 0.93
C VAL A 51 -2.39 4.61 0.61
N GLN A 52 -1.57 5.66 0.60
CA GLN A 52 -0.15 5.52 0.30
C GLN A 52 0.56 4.59 1.29
N ALA A 53 0.23 4.69 2.58
CA ALA A 53 0.78 3.82 3.62
C ALA A 53 0.36 2.35 3.43
N ALA A 54 -0.92 2.10 3.13
CA ALA A 54 -1.41 0.77 2.83
C ALA A 54 -0.75 0.16 1.59
N LEU A 55 -0.60 0.95 0.51
CA LEU A 55 0.05 0.52 -0.72
C LEU A 55 1.52 0.15 -0.48
N ILE A 56 2.28 1.01 0.19
CA ILE A 56 3.69 0.75 0.50
C ILE A 56 3.81 -0.53 1.33
N GLN A 57 3.00 -0.67 2.38
CA GLN A 57 3.04 -1.87 3.21
C GLN A 57 2.70 -3.14 2.41
N ALA A 58 1.64 -3.10 1.58
CA ALA A 58 1.26 -4.24 0.76
C ALA A 58 2.36 -4.63 -0.24
N ILE A 59 3.00 -3.64 -0.88
CA ILE A 59 4.11 -3.87 -1.82
C ILE A 59 5.28 -4.54 -1.09
N LEU A 60 5.62 -4.06 0.11
CA LEU A 60 6.70 -4.66 0.91
C LEU A 60 6.41 -6.10 1.28
N THR A 61 5.23 -6.37 1.80
CA THR A 61 4.81 -7.73 2.17
C THR A 61 4.88 -8.68 0.97
N LEU A 62 4.43 -8.24 -0.22
CA LEU A 62 4.56 -9.04 -1.44
C LEU A 62 6.03 -9.29 -1.82
N MET A 63 6.87 -8.27 -1.77
CA MET A 63 8.31 -8.40 -2.07
C MET A 63 9.01 -9.36 -1.11
N GLU A 64 8.69 -9.30 0.19
CA GLU A 64 9.21 -10.21 1.21
C GLU A 64 8.76 -11.66 1.00
N ARG A 65 7.55 -11.83 0.45
CA ARG A 65 6.99 -13.13 0.05
C ARG A 65 7.54 -13.62 -1.29
N GLY A 66 8.39 -12.84 -1.97
CA GLY A 66 8.97 -13.20 -3.26
C GLY A 66 8.03 -13.00 -4.45
N ILE A 67 6.94 -12.26 -4.27
CA ILE A 67 5.95 -11.95 -5.31
C ILE A 67 6.29 -10.62 -5.94
N ASN A 68 6.19 -10.53 -7.28
CA ASN A 68 6.36 -9.26 -7.96
C ASN A 68 5.10 -8.40 -7.77
N PRO A 69 5.19 -7.22 -7.12
CA PRO A 69 4.02 -6.40 -6.76
C PRO A 69 3.25 -5.85 -7.96
N ILE A 70 3.85 -5.82 -9.15
CA ILE A 70 3.22 -5.31 -10.37
C ILE A 70 2.71 -6.44 -11.29
N GLU A 71 2.58 -7.66 -10.78
CA GLU A 71 1.95 -8.77 -11.51
C GLU A 71 0.49 -8.48 -11.86
N THR A 72 0.07 -8.97 -13.02
CA THR A 72 -1.24 -8.69 -13.61
C THR A 72 -2.41 -9.11 -12.72
N GLU A 73 -2.22 -10.16 -11.92
CA GLU A 73 -3.16 -10.74 -10.97
C GLU A 73 -3.31 -9.88 -9.72
N ILE A 74 -2.28 -9.12 -9.35
CA ILE A 74 -2.24 -8.28 -8.15
C ILE A 74 -2.75 -6.87 -8.45
N LEU A 75 -2.53 -6.34 -9.66
CA LEU A 75 -2.96 -4.98 -10.02
C LEU A 75 -4.44 -4.67 -9.74
N PRO A 76 -5.41 -5.57 -10.01
CA PRO A 76 -6.81 -5.35 -9.64
C PRO A 76 -7.05 -5.26 -8.13
N GLU A 77 -6.26 -5.97 -7.33
CA GLU A 77 -6.42 -6.01 -5.87
C GLU A 77 -6.12 -4.66 -5.22
N TYR A 78 -5.14 -3.91 -5.74
CA TYR A 78 -4.88 -2.55 -5.27
C TYR A 78 -6.05 -1.60 -5.51
N LYS A 79 -6.84 -1.81 -6.57
CA LYS A 79 -8.04 -1.01 -6.83
C LYS A 79 -9.14 -1.31 -5.81
N GLU A 80 -9.29 -2.57 -5.39
CA GLU A 80 -10.25 -2.93 -4.36
C GLU A 80 -9.79 -2.43 -2.99
N LEU A 81 -8.50 -2.57 -2.65
CA LEU A 81 -7.91 -1.98 -1.44
C LEU A 81 -8.21 -0.48 -1.35
N LEU A 82 -8.07 0.24 -2.47
CA LEU A 82 -8.34 1.67 -2.56
C LEU A 82 -9.77 2.01 -2.15
N LYS A 83 -10.74 1.31 -2.76
CA LYS A 83 -12.18 1.49 -2.50
C LYS A 83 -12.54 1.17 -1.06
N GLU A 84 -11.95 0.13 -0.49
CA GLU A 84 -12.20 -0.28 0.89
C GLU A 84 -11.68 0.78 1.88
N ILE A 85 -10.48 1.32 1.65
CA ILE A 85 -9.90 2.39 2.46
C ILE A 85 -10.73 3.68 2.33
N GLU A 86 -11.11 4.06 1.11
CA GLU A 86 -11.97 5.23 0.87
C GLU A 86 -13.33 5.08 1.57
N SER A 87 -13.97 3.92 1.44
CA SER A 87 -15.23 3.61 2.11
C SER A 87 -15.10 3.70 3.64
N ALA A 88 -14.04 3.10 4.20
CA ALA A 88 -13.76 3.16 5.63
C ALA A 88 -13.50 4.59 6.10
N TYR A 89 -12.75 5.39 5.33
CA TYR A 89 -12.46 6.79 5.62
C TYR A 89 -13.74 7.61 5.75
N HIS A 90 -14.66 7.50 4.78
CA HIS A 90 -15.92 8.23 4.81
C HIS A 90 -16.86 7.76 5.92
N LYS A 91 -16.83 6.47 6.27
CA LYS A 91 -17.64 5.90 7.34
C LYS A 91 -17.14 6.29 8.73
N LEU A 92 -15.83 6.26 8.94
CA LEU A 92 -15.20 6.51 10.25
C LEU A 92 -14.94 7.99 10.50
N ASN A 93 -14.77 8.78 9.43
CA ASN A 93 -14.38 10.19 9.47
C ASN A 93 -13.19 10.46 10.41
N PRO A 94 -12.03 9.83 10.16
CA PRO A 94 -10.89 9.87 11.06
C PRO A 94 -10.29 11.27 11.19
N THR A 95 -9.79 11.60 12.38
CA THR A 95 -9.06 12.84 12.64
C THR A 95 -7.56 12.63 12.51
N LYS A 96 -6.79 13.73 12.46
CA LYS A 96 -5.32 13.67 12.39
C LYS A 96 -4.66 13.05 13.62
N GLU A 97 -5.36 13.01 14.75
CA GLU A 97 -4.88 12.45 16.02
C GLU A 97 -5.20 10.96 16.17
N SER A 98 -5.93 10.38 15.20
CA SER A 98 -6.24 8.95 15.18
C SER A 98 -5.08 8.09 14.70
N ASN A 99 -5.14 6.79 14.98
CA ASN A 99 -4.21 5.77 14.46
C ASN A 99 -4.49 5.38 13.00
N TRP A 100 -5.14 6.24 12.22
CA TRP A 100 -5.62 5.95 10.86
C TRP A 100 -4.53 5.41 9.94
N ILE A 101 -3.32 5.98 10.02
CA ILE A 101 -2.20 5.56 9.16
C ILE A 101 -1.73 4.15 9.55
N GLU A 102 -1.55 3.87 10.84
CA GLU A 102 -1.15 2.56 11.34
C GLU A 102 -2.17 1.47 11.00
N GLU A 103 -3.46 1.80 11.07
CA GLU A 103 -4.54 0.91 10.64
C GLU A 103 -4.48 0.65 9.13
N CYS A 104 -4.25 1.68 8.31
CA CYS A 104 -4.08 1.52 6.87
C CYS A 104 -2.87 0.65 6.51
N MET A 105 -1.73 0.82 7.19
CA MET A 105 -0.56 -0.05 7.02
C MET A 105 -0.92 -1.49 7.35
N SER A 106 -1.48 -1.73 8.55
CA SER A 106 -1.90 -3.06 8.99
C SER A 106 -2.91 -3.70 8.03
N PHE A 107 -3.77 -2.88 7.41
CA PHE A 107 -4.73 -3.33 6.42
C PHE A 107 -4.07 -3.73 5.09
N GLY A 108 -3.10 -2.94 4.62
CA GLY A 108 -2.29 -3.27 3.45
C GLY A 108 -1.52 -4.58 3.63
N ASP A 109 -0.90 -4.79 4.79
CA ASP A 109 -0.18 -6.02 5.12
C ASP A 109 -1.09 -7.26 5.05
N LYS A 110 -2.23 -7.22 5.76
CA LYS A 110 -3.21 -8.32 5.77
C LYS A 110 -3.74 -8.65 4.37
N ASN A 111 -3.99 -7.61 3.56
CA ASN A 111 -4.45 -7.79 2.20
C ASN A 111 -3.38 -8.44 1.31
N ALA A 112 -2.12 -8.05 1.43
CA ALA A 112 -1.03 -8.69 0.68
C ALA A 112 -0.90 -10.19 0.98
N TYR A 113 -1.02 -10.60 2.25
CA TYR A 113 -1.10 -12.02 2.61
C TYR A 113 -2.31 -12.71 1.98
N HIS A 114 -3.48 -12.06 2.00
CA HIS A 114 -4.67 -12.61 1.38
C HIS A 114 -4.50 -12.79 -0.13
N TRP A 115 -3.91 -11.82 -0.84
CA TRP A 115 -3.68 -11.88 -2.28
C TRP A 115 -2.67 -12.96 -2.65
N GLU A 116 -1.60 -13.11 -1.87
CA GLU A 116 -0.64 -14.21 -2.02
C GLU A 116 -1.36 -15.56 -1.98
N TRP A 117 -2.12 -15.80 -0.93
CA TRP A 117 -2.88 -17.04 -0.79
C TRP A 117 -3.91 -17.23 -1.92
N LYS A 118 -4.65 -16.17 -2.27
CA LYS A 118 -5.70 -16.19 -3.29
C LYS A 118 -5.17 -16.55 -4.68
N HIS A 119 -4.01 -16.01 -5.06
CA HIS A 119 -3.47 -16.13 -6.42
C HIS A 119 -2.40 -17.23 -6.55
N TYR A 120 -1.66 -17.54 -5.48
CA TYR A 120 -0.52 -18.46 -5.51
C TYR A 120 -0.67 -19.63 -4.53
N GLY A 121 -1.44 -19.48 -3.46
CA GLY A 121 -1.66 -20.53 -2.45
C GLY A 121 -2.36 -21.80 -2.95
N SER A 122 -2.95 -21.81 -4.15
CA SER A 122 -3.53 -23.03 -4.75
C SER A 122 -2.55 -23.85 -5.59
N LYS A 123 -1.35 -23.34 -5.90
CA LYS A 123 -0.39 -24.04 -6.77
C LYS A 123 0.39 -25.18 -6.09
N ASP A 124 0.38 -25.25 -4.76
CA ASP A 124 1.07 -26.30 -3.99
C ASP A 124 0.14 -27.43 -3.50
N LEU A 125 -1.15 -27.42 -3.87
CA LEU A 125 -2.13 -28.41 -3.41
C LEU A 125 -2.56 -29.45 -4.46
N PHE A 126 -1.96 -29.45 -5.65
CA PHE A 126 -2.27 -30.42 -6.72
C PHE A 126 -1.03 -30.95 -7.44
#